data_AF-A0A3A8LLD3-F1
#
_entry.id   AF-A0A3A8LLD3-F1
#
_cell.length_a   1.000
_cell.length_b   1.000
_cell.length_c   1.000
_cell.angle_alpha   90.00
_cell.angle_beta   90.00
_cell.angle_gamma   90.00
#
_symmetry.space_group_name_H-M   'P 1'
#
loop_
_entity.id
_entity.type
_entity.pdbx_description
1 polymer ?
#
loop_
_entity_poly.entity_id
_entity_poly.type
_entity_poly.pdbx_seq_one_letter_code
_entity_poly.pdbx_strand_id
1 'polypeptide(L)'
;MLKADLHNKLASGNLTRKEDLLTSNVLGSLTYLPATAALLPWLRQAQRQHGPDGIPLVGKDVIDATVSFWPRAGAREPDAVLLLHSRDGSTEPVVIECKYLETLSQKPFSTDPEGRTHGDQLVDYWRALNEGTLRTRDGSSWTGKGKRLLYITRQGTAPERELEQSWNRLLDSEKAEASFFWLSWRALHPVLTELAPQLPKGGPHRLVTDLVAYLEHKSLLGFRGFSSLSHVIPVLDAPPTLRERWSLHPPGFLGSLPEHELRPALRPERTDRWNRLLPR
;
A
#
# COMPACT_ATOMS: atom_id res chain seq x y z
N MET A 1 2.81 -1.82 -23.38
CA MET A 1 2.26 -3.12 -22.95
C MET A 1 0.82 -3.01 -22.46
N LEU A 2 0.43 -1.87 -21.86
CA LEU A 2 -0.91 -1.55 -21.38
C LEU A 2 -2.07 -2.06 -22.26
N LYS A 3 -2.12 -1.71 -23.54
CA LYS A 3 -3.16 -2.17 -24.47
C LYS A 3 -3.21 -3.68 -24.65
N ALA A 4 -2.05 -4.33 -24.74
CA ALA A 4 -1.99 -5.79 -24.89
C ALA A 4 -2.52 -6.49 -23.62
N ASP A 5 -2.22 -5.96 -22.43
CA ASP A 5 -2.74 -6.50 -21.17
C ASP A 5 -4.26 -6.26 -21.03
N LEU A 6 -4.73 -5.06 -21.34
CA LEU A 6 -6.17 -4.71 -21.39
C LEU A 6 -6.98 -5.66 -22.28
N HIS A 7 -6.39 -6.12 -23.38
CA HIS A 7 -7.01 -7.06 -24.31
C HIS A 7 -6.68 -8.54 -24.00
N ASN A 8 -6.14 -8.83 -22.83
CA ASN A 8 -5.74 -10.17 -22.37
C ASN A 8 -4.80 -10.91 -23.35
N LYS A 9 -4.04 -10.17 -24.16
CA LYS A 9 -3.07 -10.74 -25.12
C LYS A 9 -1.78 -11.19 -24.46
N LEU A 10 -1.60 -10.87 -23.17
CA LEU A 10 -0.45 -11.26 -22.35
C LEU A 10 -0.76 -12.43 -21.40
N ALA A 11 -1.89 -13.13 -21.58
CA ALA A 11 -2.34 -14.18 -20.68
C ALA A 11 -1.38 -15.40 -20.64
N SER A 12 -1.26 -15.99 -19.44
CA SER A 12 -0.54 -17.21 -19.03
C SER A 12 0.98 -17.13 -18.77
N GLY A 13 1.45 -16.07 -18.11
CA GLY A 13 2.81 -16.00 -17.53
C GLY A 13 2.84 -16.17 -16.00
N ASN A 14 4.03 -16.50 -15.46
CA ASN A 14 4.35 -16.58 -14.03
C ASN A 14 3.92 -15.31 -13.25
N LEU A 15 3.62 -15.42 -11.96
CA LEU A 15 3.18 -14.33 -11.07
C LEU A 15 4.15 -13.14 -11.07
N THR A 16 5.47 -13.37 -11.09
CA THR A 16 6.50 -12.32 -11.23
C THR A 16 6.25 -11.43 -12.44
N ARG A 17 5.84 -12.03 -13.59
CA ARG A 17 5.53 -11.25 -14.79
C ARG A 17 4.31 -10.34 -14.61
N LYS A 18 3.39 -10.64 -13.68
CA LYS A 18 2.23 -9.80 -13.41
C LYS A 18 2.61 -8.58 -12.58
N GLU A 19 3.54 -8.72 -11.65
CA GLU A 19 4.05 -7.61 -10.83
C GLU A 19 4.84 -6.63 -11.69
N ASP A 20 5.83 -7.13 -12.44
CA ASP A 20 6.62 -6.31 -13.38
C ASP A 20 5.72 -5.59 -14.40
N LEU A 21 4.71 -6.30 -14.93
CA LEU A 21 3.76 -5.74 -15.88
C LEU A 21 2.89 -4.65 -15.24
N LEU A 22 2.43 -4.85 -14.01
CA LEU A 22 1.69 -3.82 -13.28
C LEU A 22 2.56 -2.59 -13.02
N THR A 23 3.76 -2.79 -12.47
CA THR A 23 4.69 -1.71 -12.14
C THR A 23 5.06 -0.91 -13.38
N SER A 24 5.47 -1.58 -14.47
CA SER A 24 5.84 -0.93 -15.72
C SER A 24 4.67 -0.24 -16.41
N ASN A 25 3.48 -0.85 -16.44
CA ASN A 25 2.29 -0.21 -17.02
C ASN A 25 1.85 1.01 -16.22
N VAL A 26 1.88 0.96 -14.89
CA VAL A 26 1.43 2.08 -14.05
C VAL A 26 2.49 3.16 -14.00
N LEU A 27 3.65 2.90 -13.40
CA LEU A 27 4.70 3.90 -13.23
C LEU A 27 5.21 4.42 -14.57
N GLY A 28 5.37 3.53 -15.56
CA GLY A 28 5.87 3.90 -16.88
C GLY A 28 4.85 4.70 -17.69
N SER A 29 3.54 4.55 -17.42
CA SER A 29 2.56 5.47 -18.00
C SER A 29 2.63 6.83 -17.33
N LEU A 30 2.79 6.87 -16.00
CA LEU A 30 2.86 8.13 -15.26
C LEU A 30 4.07 8.99 -15.65
N THR A 31 5.16 8.42 -16.16
CA THR A 31 6.31 9.20 -16.67
C THR A 31 6.01 10.02 -17.93
N TYR A 32 4.90 9.75 -18.63
CA TYR A 32 4.46 10.55 -19.80
C TYR A 32 3.53 11.71 -19.42
N LEU A 33 3.30 11.92 -18.12
CA LEU A 33 2.51 13.03 -17.59
C LEU A 33 3.43 13.92 -16.73
N PRO A 34 3.12 15.22 -16.58
CA PRO A 34 3.77 16.03 -15.54
C PRO A 34 3.59 15.33 -14.17
N ALA A 35 4.66 15.19 -13.39
CA ALA A 35 4.61 14.46 -12.13
C ALA A 35 3.55 15.06 -11.17
N THR A 36 3.38 16.39 -11.21
CA THR A 36 2.36 17.13 -10.44
C THR A 36 0.92 16.80 -10.80
N ALA A 37 0.66 16.27 -12.00
CA ALA A 37 -0.69 15.97 -12.47
C ALA A 37 -1.23 14.67 -11.85
N ALA A 38 -0.39 13.65 -11.67
CA ALA A 38 -0.82 12.32 -11.24
C ALA A 38 0.11 11.63 -10.24
N LEU A 39 1.42 11.53 -10.56
CA LEU A 39 2.38 10.79 -9.74
C LEU A 39 2.52 11.37 -8.32
N LEU A 40 2.80 12.66 -8.19
CA LEU A 40 2.94 13.30 -6.87
C LEU A 40 1.62 13.32 -6.07
N PRO A 41 0.44 13.66 -6.64
CA PRO A 41 -0.84 13.50 -5.95
C PRO A 41 -1.09 12.09 -5.42
N TRP A 42 -0.70 11.06 -6.17
CA TRP A 42 -0.83 9.67 -5.71
C TRP A 42 0.16 9.33 -4.60
N LEU A 43 1.45 9.68 -4.76
CA LEU A 43 2.49 9.42 -3.75
C LEU A 43 2.22 10.15 -2.43
N ARG A 44 1.58 11.32 -2.45
CA ARG A 44 1.18 12.06 -1.23
C ARG A 44 0.16 11.31 -0.37
N GLN A 45 -0.50 10.28 -0.92
CA GLN A 45 -1.40 9.43 -0.15
C GLN A 45 -0.67 8.30 0.59
N ALA A 46 0.65 8.17 0.42
CA ALA A 46 1.43 7.15 1.09
C ALA A 46 1.41 7.36 2.61
N GLN A 47 1.21 6.28 3.35
CA GLN A 47 1.15 6.27 4.80
C GLN A 47 2.51 5.88 5.35
N ARG A 48 3.05 6.67 6.27
CA ARG A 48 4.23 6.25 7.05
C ARG A 48 3.84 5.08 7.95
N GLN A 49 4.67 4.05 7.95
CA GLN A 49 4.49 2.84 8.76
C GLN A 49 5.53 2.81 9.89
N HIS A 50 6.78 3.14 9.56
CA HIS A 50 7.87 3.27 10.52
C HIS A 50 8.83 4.41 10.14
N GLY A 51 9.59 4.90 11.11
CA GLY A 51 10.57 5.99 10.96
C GLY A 51 10.22 7.24 11.76
N PRO A 52 11.04 8.30 11.67
CA PRO A 52 10.86 9.52 12.43
C PRO A 52 9.52 10.22 12.15
N ASP A 53 8.95 10.83 13.20
CA ASP A 53 7.67 11.52 13.10
C ASP A 53 7.71 12.79 12.22
N GLY A 54 6.56 13.13 11.65
CA GLY A 54 6.36 14.36 10.88
C GLY A 54 6.96 14.37 9.46
N ILE A 55 7.70 13.35 9.05
CA ILE A 55 8.29 13.28 7.70
C ILE A 55 7.29 12.64 6.72
N PRO A 56 6.78 13.37 5.70
CA PRO A 56 5.97 12.79 4.63
C PRO A 56 6.86 12.07 3.60
N LEU A 57 6.26 11.20 2.78
CA LEU A 57 6.97 10.61 1.64
C LEU A 57 7.39 11.68 0.63
N VAL A 58 6.47 12.60 0.33
CA VAL A 58 6.66 13.69 -0.63
C VAL A 58 6.54 15.03 0.10
N GLY A 59 7.63 15.78 0.14
CA GLY A 59 7.69 17.14 0.68
C GLY A 59 6.76 18.12 -0.06
N LYS A 60 6.45 19.25 0.59
CA LYS A 60 5.63 20.32 -0.02
C LYS A 60 6.36 21.06 -1.15
N ASP A 61 7.68 21.08 -1.06
CA ASP A 61 8.65 21.69 -1.97
C ASP A 61 9.00 20.81 -3.17
N VAL A 62 8.62 19.52 -3.15
CA VAL A 62 8.78 18.61 -4.28
C VAL A 62 7.87 19.04 -5.44
N ILE A 63 8.49 19.35 -6.57
CA ILE A 63 7.83 19.87 -7.77
C ILE A 63 7.87 18.89 -8.94
N ASP A 64 8.76 17.91 -8.92
CA ASP A 64 8.89 16.92 -9.99
C ASP A 64 9.38 15.58 -9.47
N ALA A 65 9.28 14.53 -10.29
CA ALA A 65 9.84 13.23 -9.99
C ALA A 65 10.26 12.47 -11.25
N THR A 66 11.41 11.80 -11.20
CA THR A 66 11.84 10.85 -12.23
C THR A 66 11.82 9.42 -11.72
N VAL A 67 11.60 8.46 -12.63
CA VAL A 67 11.49 7.02 -12.31
C VAL A 67 12.60 6.26 -13.03
N SER A 68 13.35 5.46 -12.28
CA SER A 68 14.29 4.49 -12.84
C SER A 68 13.84 3.07 -12.47
N PHE A 69 13.59 2.24 -13.48
CA PHE A 69 13.12 0.87 -13.27
C PHE A 69 14.28 -0.10 -13.08
N TRP A 70 14.07 -1.07 -12.20
CA TRP A 70 14.98 -2.18 -11.97
C TRP A 70 16.46 -1.76 -11.76
N PRO A 71 16.76 -0.79 -10.87
CA PRO A 71 18.13 -0.49 -10.52
C PRO A 71 18.73 -1.66 -9.73
N ARG A 72 20.06 -1.77 -9.70
CA ARG A 72 20.77 -2.78 -8.91
C ARG A 72 21.01 -2.30 -7.50
N ALA A 73 20.68 -3.14 -6.51
CA ALA A 73 20.92 -2.95 -5.09
C ALA A 73 21.70 -4.15 -4.55
N GLY A 74 23.02 -4.16 -4.76
CA GLY A 74 23.86 -5.34 -4.48
C GLY A 74 23.43 -6.54 -5.33
N ALA A 75 22.99 -7.62 -4.67
CA ALA A 75 22.50 -8.85 -5.33
C ALA A 75 20.99 -8.83 -5.62
N ARG A 76 20.30 -7.72 -5.35
CA ARG A 76 18.86 -7.56 -5.58
C ARG A 76 18.57 -6.44 -6.57
N GLU A 77 17.31 -6.36 -6.97
CA GLU A 77 16.79 -5.44 -7.96
C GLU A 77 15.41 -4.95 -7.49
N PRO A 78 15.31 -3.76 -6.84
CA PRO A 78 14.00 -3.16 -6.57
C PRO A 78 13.25 -2.87 -7.86
N ASP A 79 11.92 -2.85 -7.79
CA ASP A 79 11.10 -2.63 -8.98
C ASP A 79 11.34 -1.24 -9.61
N ALA A 80 11.52 -0.23 -8.75
CA ALA A 80 11.87 1.11 -9.21
C ALA A 80 12.58 1.93 -8.12
N VAL A 81 13.18 3.03 -8.54
CA VAL A 81 13.60 4.14 -7.68
C VAL A 81 12.99 5.43 -8.23
N LEU A 82 12.37 6.21 -7.35
CA LEU A 82 11.98 7.58 -7.66
C LEU A 82 13.06 8.54 -7.19
N LEU A 83 13.30 9.57 -7.98
CA LEU A 83 14.04 10.75 -7.55
C LEU A 83 13.05 11.89 -7.45
N LEU A 84 12.79 12.33 -6.22
CA LEU A 84 11.94 13.48 -5.95
C LEU A 84 12.78 14.75 -6.08
N HIS A 85 12.38 15.66 -6.95
CA HIS A 85 13.10 16.91 -7.19
C HIS A 85 12.38 18.07 -6.52
N SER A 86 13.07 18.72 -5.60
CA SER A 86 12.57 19.88 -4.87
C SER A 86 12.91 21.19 -5.55
N ARG A 87 12.15 22.24 -5.21
CA ARG A 87 12.33 23.59 -5.76
C ARG A 87 13.71 24.19 -5.46
N ASP A 88 14.34 23.79 -4.36
CA ASP A 88 15.68 24.23 -3.97
C ASP A 88 16.80 23.50 -4.74
N GLY A 89 16.45 22.59 -5.67
CA GLY A 89 17.38 21.79 -6.45
C GLY A 89 17.83 20.50 -5.75
N SER A 90 17.41 20.25 -4.51
CA SER A 90 17.70 19.00 -3.84
C SER A 90 16.96 17.83 -4.49
N THR A 91 17.55 16.64 -4.38
CA THR A 91 16.98 15.40 -4.93
C THR A 91 17.02 14.31 -3.88
N GLU A 92 15.86 13.69 -3.62
CA GLU A 92 15.71 12.66 -2.59
C GLU A 92 15.31 11.32 -3.22
N PRO A 93 16.06 10.24 -2.98
CA PRO A 93 15.75 8.93 -3.52
C PRO A 93 14.68 8.20 -2.69
N VAL A 94 13.71 7.62 -3.37
CA VAL A 94 12.72 6.69 -2.81
C VAL A 94 12.84 5.35 -3.52
N VAL A 95 13.26 4.31 -2.81
CA VAL A 95 13.26 2.95 -3.36
C VAL A 95 11.83 2.40 -3.28
N ILE A 96 11.36 1.83 -4.39
CA ILE A 96 10.03 1.24 -4.51
C ILE A 96 10.14 -0.28 -4.61
N GLU A 97 9.35 -0.96 -3.79
CA GLU A 97 9.00 -2.37 -3.97
C GLU A 97 7.48 -2.48 -4.14
N CYS A 98 7.06 -3.21 -5.15
CA CYS A 98 5.69 -3.38 -5.59
C CYS A 98 5.24 -4.82 -5.41
N LYS A 99 3.99 -5.03 -4.97
CA LYS A 99 3.32 -6.33 -4.95
C LYS A 99 1.92 -6.26 -5.52
N TYR A 100 1.54 -7.32 -6.24
CA TYR A 100 0.19 -7.45 -6.78
C TYR A 100 -0.62 -8.57 -6.12
N LEU A 101 -0.01 -9.73 -5.87
CA LEU A 101 -0.72 -10.92 -5.36
C LEU A 101 -0.02 -11.59 -4.17
N GLU A 102 1.31 -11.63 -4.15
CA GLU A 102 2.05 -12.30 -3.08
C GLU A 102 2.58 -11.31 -2.04
N THR A 103 2.63 -11.78 -0.80
CA THR A 103 3.32 -11.16 0.32
C THR A 103 4.81 -11.53 0.26
N LEU A 104 5.69 -10.75 0.91
CA LEU A 104 7.15 -10.84 0.75
C LEU A 104 7.68 -12.29 0.74
N SER A 105 8.30 -12.71 -0.37
CA SER A 105 8.96 -14.02 -0.43
C SER A 105 10.22 -13.99 0.44
N GLN A 106 10.20 -14.70 1.56
CA GLN A 106 11.35 -14.79 2.45
C GLN A 106 12.37 -15.78 1.87
N LYS A 107 13.53 -15.27 1.45
CA LYS A 107 14.71 -16.13 1.22
C LYS A 107 15.24 -16.59 2.59
N PRO A 108 15.98 -17.73 2.66
CA PRO A 108 16.63 -18.12 3.89
C PRO A 108 17.48 -16.96 4.42
N PHE A 109 17.33 -16.68 5.71
CA PHE A 109 18.05 -15.60 6.37
C PHE A 109 19.47 -16.03 6.67
N SER A 110 20.40 -15.09 6.57
CA SER A 110 21.77 -15.25 7.07
C SER A 110 22.14 -14.01 7.87
N THR A 111 22.80 -14.19 9.00
CA THR A 111 23.31 -13.09 9.81
C THR A 111 24.81 -12.99 9.62
N ASP A 112 25.30 -11.78 9.32
CA ASP A 112 26.74 -11.53 9.21
C ASP A 112 27.40 -11.39 10.60
N PRO A 113 28.75 -11.31 10.68
CA PRO A 113 29.46 -11.14 11.96
C PRO A 113 29.12 -9.84 12.71
N GLU A 114 28.54 -8.84 12.02
CA GLU A 114 28.11 -7.57 12.60
C GLU A 114 26.66 -7.62 13.12
N GLY A 115 26.01 -8.79 13.03
CA GLY A 115 24.64 -9.00 13.48
C GLY A 115 23.58 -8.56 12.45
N ARG A 116 23.98 -8.20 11.21
CA ARG A 116 23.06 -7.78 10.17
C ARG A 116 22.37 -8.99 9.56
N THR A 117 21.05 -8.99 9.59
CA THR A 117 20.24 -10.04 8.94
C THR A 117 20.06 -9.73 7.47
N HIS A 118 20.55 -10.59 6.60
CA HIS A 118 20.30 -10.60 5.16
C HIS A 118 19.16 -11.56 4.81
N GLY A 119 18.53 -11.35 3.66
CA GLY A 119 17.41 -12.19 3.19
C GLY A 119 16.06 -11.47 3.26
N ASP A 120 15.98 -10.37 4.02
CA ASP A 120 14.86 -9.44 3.98
C ASP A 120 15.07 -8.39 2.88
N GLN A 121 14.14 -8.34 1.93
CA GLN A 121 14.25 -7.50 0.75
C GLN A 121 14.24 -6.01 1.05
N LEU A 122 13.37 -5.54 1.96
CA LEU A 122 13.26 -4.13 2.30
C LEU A 122 14.47 -3.66 3.09
N VAL A 123 14.96 -4.50 3.99
CA VAL A 123 16.20 -4.22 4.74
C VAL A 123 17.42 -4.18 3.82
N ASP A 124 17.55 -5.13 2.90
CA ASP A 124 18.65 -5.17 1.94
C ASP A 124 18.64 -3.92 1.03
N TYR A 125 17.45 -3.44 0.64
CA TYR A 125 17.31 -2.17 -0.09
C TYR A 125 17.64 -0.94 0.73
N TRP A 126 17.19 -0.89 1.99
CA TRP A 126 17.55 0.19 2.90
C TRP A 126 19.07 0.32 3.00
N ARG A 127 19.76 -0.81 3.23
CA ARG A 127 21.22 -0.86 3.34
C ARG A 127 21.89 -0.46 2.04
N ALA A 128 21.44 -0.98 0.90
CA ALA A 128 22.00 -0.61 -0.40
C ALA A 128 21.85 0.89 -0.70
N LEU A 129 20.71 1.48 -0.32
CA LEU A 129 20.48 2.90 -0.40
C LEU A 129 21.37 3.66 0.60
N ASN A 130 21.57 3.11 1.80
CA ASN A 130 22.36 3.76 2.84
C ASN A 130 23.86 3.81 2.50
N GLU A 131 24.39 2.68 2.06
CA GLU A 131 25.78 2.46 1.65
C GLU A 131 26.10 3.06 0.28
N GLY A 132 25.08 3.60 -0.41
CA GLY A 132 25.25 4.18 -1.74
C GLY A 132 25.70 3.14 -2.76
N THR A 133 25.22 1.89 -2.65
CA THR A 133 25.48 0.79 -3.61
C THR A 133 24.34 0.59 -4.61
N LEU A 134 23.24 1.31 -4.43
CA LEU A 134 22.14 1.39 -5.39
C LEU A 134 22.60 2.08 -6.69
N ARG A 135 22.43 1.41 -7.83
CA ARG A 135 22.88 1.87 -9.16
C ARG A 135 21.77 1.74 -10.19
N THR A 136 21.46 2.80 -10.90
CA THR A 136 20.59 2.75 -12.09
C THR A 136 21.29 2.11 -13.26
N ARG A 137 20.51 1.81 -14.30
CA ARG A 137 21.02 1.28 -15.55
C ARG A 137 22.00 2.22 -16.27
N ASP A 138 21.85 3.52 -16.10
CA ASP A 138 22.79 4.52 -16.65
C ASP A 138 24.04 4.73 -15.77
N GLY A 139 24.17 3.97 -14.68
CA GLY A 139 25.31 4.03 -13.77
C GLY A 139 25.20 5.11 -12.69
N SER A 140 24.13 5.91 -12.68
CA SER A 140 23.90 6.90 -11.63
C SER A 140 23.79 6.24 -10.26
N SER A 141 24.36 6.92 -9.27
CA SER A 141 24.32 6.55 -7.86
C SER A 141 23.83 7.71 -7.04
N TRP A 142 23.13 7.43 -5.94
CA TRP A 142 22.62 8.49 -5.08
C TRP A 142 23.20 8.36 -3.69
N THR A 143 23.81 9.46 -3.26
CA THR A 143 24.33 9.66 -1.92
C THR A 143 23.66 10.92 -1.38
N GLY A 144 22.52 10.76 -0.72
CA GLY A 144 21.71 11.89 -0.25
C GLY A 144 21.08 11.59 1.10
N LYS A 145 20.66 12.64 1.80
CA LYS A 145 19.80 12.53 2.99
C LYS A 145 18.36 12.24 2.54
N GLY A 146 17.48 11.87 3.48
CA GLY A 146 16.06 11.66 3.17
C GLY A 146 15.80 10.36 2.38
N LYS A 147 16.56 9.31 2.68
CA LYS A 147 16.40 7.97 2.11
C LYS A 147 15.06 7.39 2.58
N ARG A 148 14.19 6.96 1.65
CA ARG A 148 12.88 6.40 1.98
C ARG A 148 12.64 5.10 1.22
N LEU A 149 11.89 4.19 1.83
CA LEU A 149 11.37 2.98 1.22
C LEU A 149 9.86 3.09 1.08
N LEU A 150 9.35 2.81 -0.12
CA LEU A 150 7.94 2.77 -0.40
C LEU A 150 7.53 1.36 -0.82
N TYR A 151 6.61 0.77 -0.05
CA TYR A 151 6.01 -0.51 -0.36
C TYR A 151 4.61 -0.33 -0.95
N ILE A 152 4.43 -0.69 -2.22
CA ILE A 152 3.17 -0.52 -2.93
C ILE A 152 2.46 -1.86 -3.07
N THR A 153 1.22 -1.95 -2.63
CA THR A 153 0.49 -3.23 -2.62
C THR A 153 -0.94 -3.09 -3.13
N ARG A 154 -1.60 -4.21 -3.43
CA ARG A 154 -3.01 -4.22 -3.86
C ARG A 154 -3.99 -3.96 -2.72
N GLN A 155 -3.59 -4.26 -1.49
CA GLN A 155 -4.43 -4.30 -0.30
C GLN A 155 -5.07 -2.93 -0.03
N GLY A 156 -6.24 -2.94 0.61
CA GLY A 156 -6.92 -1.71 1.04
C GLY A 156 -6.32 -1.10 2.32
N THR A 157 -5.52 -1.88 3.04
CA THR A 157 -4.86 -1.52 4.30
C THR A 157 -3.39 -1.92 4.23
N ALA A 158 -2.54 -1.25 5.01
CA ALA A 158 -1.13 -1.59 5.09
C ALA A 158 -0.92 -3.03 5.57
N PRO A 159 0.05 -3.78 4.99
CA PRO A 159 0.46 -5.08 5.50
C PRO A 159 1.40 -4.88 6.71
N GLU A 160 0.83 -4.39 7.81
CA GLU A 160 1.55 -3.96 9.02
C GLU A 160 2.55 -5.03 9.50
N ARG A 161 2.12 -6.30 9.57
CA ARG A 161 2.97 -7.41 10.03
C ARG A 161 4.24 -7.60 9.19
N GLU A 162 4.14 -7.45 7.88
CA GLU A 162 5.30 -7.64 6.98
C GLU A 162 6.29 -6.49 7.13
N LEU A 163 5.78 -5.26 7.18
CA LEU A 163 6.60 -4.08 7.37
C LEU A 163 7.24 -4.04 8.76
N GLU A 164 6.51 -4.46 9.79
CA GLU A 164 7.01 -4.60 11.16
C GLU A 164 8.11 -5.68 11.25
N GLN A 165 7.95 -6.81 10.56
CA GLN A 165 9.00 -7.84 10.50
C GLN A 165 10.28 -7.30 9.86
N SER A 166 10.18 -6.57 8.75
CA SER A 166 11.35 -5.94 8.12
C SER A 166 11.95 -4.85 9.01
N TRP A 167 11.12 -4.05 9.67
CA TRP A 167 11.57 -3.01 10.60
C TRP A 167 12.36 -3.58 11.78
N ASN A 168 11.88 -4.68 12.37
CA ASN A 168 12.53 -5.33 13.51
C ASN A 168 13.87 -6.00 13.17
N ARG A 169 14.21 -6.13 11.88
CA ARG A 169 15.49 -6.67 11.40
C ARG A 169 16.56 -5.59 11.18
N LEU A 170 16.18 -4.32 11.26
CA LEU A 170 17.12 -3.22 11.28
C LEU A 170 17.79 -3.12 12.64
N LEU A 171 19.08 -2.77 12.65
CA LEU A 171 19.78 -2.33 13.85
C LEU A 171 19.17 -1.02 14.36
N ASP A 172 19.28 -0.72 15.65
CA ASP A 172 18.68 0.49 16.21
C ASP A 172 19.29 1.78 15.63
N SER A 173 20.58 1.75 15.26
CA SER A 173 21.21 2.83 14.50
C SER A 173 20.61 3.01 13.10
N GLU A 174 20.22 1.92 12.43
CA GLU A 174 19.57 1.96 11.13
C GLU A 174 18.13 2.49 11.25
N LYS A 175 17.41 2.09 12.30
CA LYS A 175 16.03 2.55 12.56
C LYS A 175 15.92 4.05 12.78
N ALA A 176 16.94 4.69 13.34
CA ALA A 176 16.93 6.14 13.57
C ALA A 176 16.87 6.95 12.27
N GLU A 177 17.32 6.37 11.15
CA GLU A 177 17.37 7.04 9.85
C GLU A 177 16.37 6.45 8.84
N ALA A 178 15.96 5.19 9.03
CA ALA A 178 15.05 4.50 8.13
C ALA A 178 13.63 5.07 8.18
N SER A 179 12.99 5.17 7.01
CA SER A 179 11.59 5.57 6.88
C SER A 179 10.87 4.65 5.90
N PHE A 180 9.90 3.89 6.41
CA PHE A 180 9.11 2.93 5.63
C PHE A 180 7.72 3.50 5.41
N PHE A 181 7.32 3.55 4.15
CA PHE A 181 6.01 4.01 3.71
C PHE A 181 5.27 2.88 3.00
N TRP A 182 3.95 2.97 3.05
CA TRP A 182 3.06 2.09 2.33
C TRP A 182 2.08 2.88 1.46
N LEU A 183 1.76 2.35 0.29
CA LEU A 183 0.74 2.91 -0.61
C LEU A 183 -0.06 1.79 -1.26
N SER A 184 -1.37 1.99 -1.41
CA SER A 184 -2.21 1.08 -2.17
C SER A 184 -2.20 1.45 -3.66
N TRP A 185 -2.12 0.46 -4.55
CA TRP A 185 -2.44 0.64 -5.97
C TRP A 185 -3.83 1.23 -6.17
N ARG A 186 -4.77 0.91 -5.27
CA ARG A 186 -6.17 1.36 -5.34
C ARG A 186 -6.29 2.88 -5.13
N ALA A 187 -5.30 3.52 -4.51
CA ALA A 187 -5.26 4.96 -4.26
C ALA A 187 -5.00 5.77 -5.55
N LEU A 188 -4.51 5.14 -6.62
CA LEU A 188 -4.27 5.81 -7.90
C LEU A 188 -5.57 6.04 -8.69
N HIS A 189 -6.53 5.11 -8.62
CA HIS A 189 -7.79 5.18 -9.36
C HIS A 189 -8.55 6.51 -9.16
N PRO A 190 -8.80 7.00 -7.94
CA PRO A 190 -9.50 8.27 -7.75
C PRO A 190 -8.71 9.46 -8.32
N VAL A 191 -7.38 9.50 -8.16
CA VAL A 191 -6.52 10.56 -8.72
C VAL A 191 -6.69 10.66 -10.24
N LEU A 192 -6.62 9.52 -10.93
CA LEU A 192 -6.74 9.50 -12.38
C LEU A 192 -8.16 9.82 -12.85
N THR A 193 -9.18 9.37 -12.12
CA THR A 193 -10.59 9.65 -12.44
C THR A 193 -10.90 11.13 -12.31
N GLU A 194 -10.35 11.80 -11.31
CA GLU A 194 -10.48 13.24 -11.11
C GLU A 194 -9.69 14.04 -12.15
N LEU A 195 -8.51 13.56 -12.54
CA LEU A 195 -7.65 14.20 -13.55
C LEU A 195 -8.21 14.08 -14.98
N ALA A 196 -8.79 12.93 -15.35
CA ALA A 196 -9.25 12.65 -16.71
C ALA A 196 -10.11 13.76 -17.35
N PRO A 197 -11.15 14.32 -16.69
CA PRO A 197 -11.98 15.39 -17.26
C PRO A 197 -11.27 16.74 -17.35
N GLN A 198 -10.16 16.94 -16.64
CA GLN A 198 -9.38 18.19 -16.65
C GLN A 198 -8.39 18.26 -17.82
N LEU A 199 -8.07 17.10 -18.42
CA LEU A 199 -7.10 17.03 -19.51
C LEU A 199 -7.73 17.38 -20.87
N PRO A 200 -7.03 18.13 -21.73
CA PRO A 200 -7.49 18.36 -23.09
C PRO A 200 -7.57 17.03 -23.85
N LYS A 201 -8.54 16.91 -24.77
CA LYS A 201 -8.67 15.75 -25.64
C LYS A 201 -7.35 15.55 -26.42
N GLY A 202 -6.76 14.36 -26.32
CA GLY A 202 -5.47 14.07 -26.95
C GLY A 202 -4.74 12.90 -26.30
N GLY A 203 -3.42 12.85 -26.49
CA GLY A 203 -2.55 11.80 -25.96
C GLY A 203 -2.66 11.63 -24.43
N PRO A 204 -2.46 12.69 -23.62
CA PRO A 204 -2.57 12.60 -22.16
C PRO A 204 -3.93 12.11 -21.67
N HIS A 205 -5.03 12.64 -22.24
CA HIS A 205 -6.37 12.20 -21.89
C HIS A 205 -6.62 10.73 -22.22
N ARG A 206 -6.17 10.26 -23.40
CA ARG A 206 -6.26 8.84 -23.79
C ARG A 206 -5.45 7.95 -22.85
N LEU A 207 -4.22 8.36 -22.51
CA LEU A 207 -3.35 7.64 -21.59
C LEU A 207 -4.00 7.47 -20.21
N VAL A 208 -4.53 8.56 -19.64
CA VAL A 208 -5.22 8.52 -18.34
C VAL A 208 -6.48 7.65 -18.42
N THR A 209 -7.27 7.78 -19.49
CA THR A 209 -8.47 6.95 -19.69
C THR A 209 -8.12 5.47 -19.77
N ASP A 210 -7.08 5.12 -20.52
CA ASP A 210 -6.61 3.74 -20.64
C ASP A 210 -6.07 3.20 -19.32
N LEU A 211 -5.40 4.04 -18.54
CA LEU A 211 -4.87 3.66 -17.24
C LEU A 211 -5.98 3.46 -16.20
N VAL A 212 -7.05 4.27 -16.24
CA VAL A 212 -8.26 4.05 -15.44
C VAL A 212 -8.91 2.71 -15.79
N ALA A 213 -9.13 2.46 -17.09
CA ALA A 213 -9.70 1.19 -17.56
C ALA A 213 -8.81 -0.01 -17.18
N TYR A 214 -7.49 0.19 -17.14
CA TYR A 214 -6.53 -0.84 -16.73
C TYR A 214 -6.61 -1.16 -15.24
N LEU A 215 -6.69 -0.15 -14.37
CA LEU A 215 -6.90 -0.36 -12.94
C LEU A 215 -8.25 -1.03 -12.67
N GLU A 216 -9.30 -0.66 -13.41
CA GLU A 216 -10.61 -1.31 -13.39
C GLU A 216 -10.53 -2.80 -13.76
N HIS A 217 -9.87 -3.11 -14.88
CA HIS A 217 -9.64 -4.48 -15.34
C HIS A 217 -8.88 -5.33 -14.30
N LYS A 218 -7.91 -4.74 -13.61
CA LYS A 218 -7.15 -5.42 -12.54
C LYS A 218 -7.87 -5.45 -11.19
N SER A 219 -9.10 -4.93 -11.10
CA SER A 219 -9.87 -4.78 -9.85
C SER A 219 -9.12 -3.98 -8.78
N LEU A 220 -8.38 -2.94 -9.20
CA LEU A 220 -7.62 -2.02 -8.35
C LEU A 220 -8.41 -0.72 -8.10
N LEU A 221 -9.64 -0.88 -7.58
CA LEU A 221 -10.57 0.23 -7.36
C LEU A 221 -10.55 0.70 -5.92
N GLY A 222 -10.43 2.01 -5.69
CA GLY A 222 -10.67 2.59 -4.36
C GLY A 222 -12.10 2.32 -3.85
N PHE A 223 -12.31 2.41 -2.54
CA PHE A 223 -13.66 2.42 -1.98
C PHE A 223 -14.36 3.72 -2.41
N ARG A 224 -15.49 3.61 -3.11
CA ARG A 224 -16.25 4.76 -3.63
C ARG A 224 -17.37 5.23 -2.68
N GLY A 225 -17.34 4.80 -1.42
CA GLY A 225 -18.46 5.03 -0.49
C GLY A 225 -19.67 4.15 -0.80
N PHE A 226 -20.75 4.38 -0.06
CA PHE A 226 -22.05 3.73 -0.23
C PHE A 226 -23.01 4.52 -1.13
N SER A 227 -22.49 5.38 -2.01
CA SER A 227 -23.31 6.24 -2.87
C SER A 227 -24.29 5.45 -3.77
N SER A 228 -24.01 4.17 -4.05
CA SER A 228 -24.91 3.25 -4.75
C SER A 228 -26.01 2.60 -3.89
N LEU A 229 -25.93 2.66 -2.55
CA LEU A 229 -26.98 2.08 -1.68
C LEU A 229 -28.24 2.96 -1.59
N SER A 230 -28.18 4.19 -2.10
CA SER A 230 -29.32 5.10 -2.18
C SER A 230 -30.49 4.56 -3.03
N HIS A 231 -30.28 3.52 -3.84
CA HIS A 231 -31.30 2.89 -4.67
C HIS A 231 -31.72 1.47 -4.23
N VAL A 232 -31.10 0.88 -3.20
CA VAL A 232 -31.30 -0.55 -2.87
C VAL A 232 -31.70 -0.79 -1.41
N ILE A 233 -31.97 0.25 -0.64
CA ILE A 233 -32.79 0.07 0.56
C ILE A 233 -34.23 0.31 0.10
N PRO A 234 -35.00 -0.73 -0.28
CA PRO A 234 -36.43 -0.59 -0.11
C PRO A 234 -36.58 -0.16 1.34
N VAL A 235 -37.20 1.00 1.56
CA VAL A 235 -37.77 1.27 2.88
C VAL A 235 -38.64 0.06 3.13
N LEU A 236 -38.13 -0.91 3.88
CA LEU A 236 -38.95 -1.92 4.51
C LEU A 236 -39.88 -1.05 5.31
N ASP A 237 -41.10 -0.89 4.81
CA ASP A 237 -42.20 -0.33 5.56
C ASP A 237 -42.12 -1.04 6.90
N ALA A 238 -41.62 -0.31 7.91
CA ALA A 238 -41.51 -0.86 9.24
C ALA A 238 -42.91 -1.39 9.53
N PRO A 239 -43.09 -2.68 9.87
CA PRO A 239 -44.41 -3.20 10.14
C PRO A 239 -45.06 -2.24 11.15
N PRO A 240 -46.35 -1.88 10.97
CA PRO A 240 -47.04 -0.84 11.76
C PRO A 240 -46.83 -0.98 13.28
N THR A 241 -46.52 -2.19 13.73
CA THR A 241 -46.31 -2.59 15.12
C THR A 241 -45.02 -2.09 15.79
N LEU A 242 -44.02 -1.59 15.04
CA LEU A 242 -42.77 -1.07 15.65
C LEU A 242 -42.82 0.42 16.00
N ARG A 243 -43.65 1.22 15.32
CA ARG A 243 -43.87 2.63 15.71
C ARG A 243 -44.71 2.75 16.98
N GLU A 244 -45.66 1.85 17.20
CA GLU A 244 -46.52 1.88 18.40
C GLU A 244 -45.80 1.41 19.68
N ARG A 245 -44.75 0.60 19.56
CA ARG A 245 -43.98 0.13 20.73
C ARG A 245 -43.13 1.21 21.40
N TRP A 246 -42.78 2.29 20.70
CA TRP A 246 -42.00 3.40 21.28
C TRP A 246 -42.89 4.54 21.81
N SER A 247 -44.20 4.50 21.57
CA SER A 247 -45.17 5.52 22.01
C SER A 247 -45.91 5.15 23.30
N LEU A 248 -45.66 3.97 23.89
CA LEU A 248 -46.37 3.49 25.09
C LEU A 248 -45.62 3.71 26.41
N HIS A 249 -44.49 4.42 26.41
CA HIS A 249 -43.87 4.87 27.66
C HIS A 249 -44.06 6.39 27.81
N PRO A 250 -44.93 6.84 28.73
CA PRO A 250 -44.94 8.25 29.12
C PRO A 250 -43.59 8.60 29.76
N PRO A 251 -43.10 9.84 29.59
CA PRO A 251 -41.90 10.30 30.28
C PRO A 251 -42.21 10.39 31.78
N GLY A 252 -41.85 9.35 32.54
CA GLY A 252 -42.11 9.36 33.99
C GLY A 252 -41.92 8.08 34.78
N PHE A 253 -41.35 6.99 34.25
CA PHE A 253 -41.17 5.74 35.00
C PHE A 253 -39.69 5.33 35.08
N LEU A 254 -38.89 6.10 35.82
CA LEU A 254 -37.64 5.62 36.43
C LEU A 254 -38.00 5.00 37.78
N GLY A 255 -38.68 3.86 37.72
CA GLY A 255 -38.86 2.93 38.84
C GLY A 255 -37.85 1.80 38.68
N SER A 256 -36.93 1.72 39.63
CA SER A 256 -35.99 0.63 39.91
C SER A 256 -36.39 -0.75 39.34
N LEU A 257 -35.59 -1.25 38.39
CA LEU A 257 -35.57 -2.68 38.05
C LEU A 257 -34.75 -3.42 39.13
N PRO A 258 -35.24 -4.54 39.69
CA PRO A 258 -34.47 -5.34 40.63
C PRO A 258 -33.29 -6.03 39.93
N GLU A 259 -32.11 -5.92 40.53
CA GLU A 259 -30.79 -6.39 40.07
C GLU A 259 -30.62 -7.93 40.00
N HIS A 260 -31.68 -8.71 40.12
CA HIS A 260 -31.61 -10.15 40.30
C HIS A 260 -32.26 -10.92 39.15
N GLU A 261 -31.77 -10.80 37.92
CA GLU A 261 -32.03 -11.84 36.88
C GLU A 261 -31.16 -11.79 35.61
N LEU A 262 -29.91 -11.32 35.69
CA LEU A 262 -28.96 -11.46 34.58
C LEU A 262 -27.59 -11.94 35.08
N ARG A 263 -27.49 -13.24 35.39
CA ARG A 263 -26.21 -13.96 35.44
C ARG A 263 -26.34 -15.30 34.70
N PRO A 264 -25.74 -15.46 33.51
CA PRO A 264 -25.38 -16.78 33.01
C PRO A 264 -24.11 -17.24 33.74
N ALA A 265 -24.23 -18.40 34.40
CA ALA A 265 -23.10 -19.10 34.99
C ALA A 265 -22.17 -19.62 33.88
N LEU A 266 -20.99 -19.02 33.73
CA LEU A 266 -19.86 -19.63 33.03
C LEU A 266 -18.96 -20.30 34.06
N ARG A 267 -19.09 -21.63 34.20
CA ARG A 267 -18.07 -22.46 34.85
C ARG A 267 -16.97 -22.78 33.82
N PRO A 268 -15.68 -22.75 34.21
CA PRO A 268 -14.61 -23.26 33.37
C PRO A 268 -14.47 -24.77 33.59
N GLU A 269 -14.89 -25.58 32.62
CA GLU A 269 -14.46 -26.98 32.58
C GLU A 269 -13.09 -27.08 31.89
N ARG A 270 -12.16 -27.68 32.64
CA ARG A 270 -10.85 -28.14 32.20
C ARG A 270 -10.99 -29.08 30.99
N THR A 271 -10.27 -28.79 29.91
CA THR A 271 -9.94 -29.79 28.89
C THR A 271 -8.43 -29.95 28.79
N ASP A 272 -7.87 -30.70 29.74
CA ASP A 272 -6.61 -31.43 29.58
C ASP A 272 -6.89 -32.70 28.79
N ARG A 273 -6.72 -32.69 27.46
CA ARG A 273 -6.60 -33.94 26.65
C ARG A 273 -6.25 -33.69 25.18
N TRP A 274 -5.03 -33.24 24.89
CA TRP A 274 -4.40 -33.46 23.57
C TRP A 274 -2.89 -33.65 23.74
N ASN A 275 -2.53 -34.80 24.29
CA ASN A 275 -1.18 -35.35 24.18
C ASN A 275 -1.29 -36.87 24.17
N ARG A 276 -1.37 -37.43 22.95
CA ARG A 276 -0.93 -38.77 22.53
C ARG A 276 -1.52 -39.03 21.16
N LEU A 277 -0.64 -39.42 20.23
CA LEU A 277 -0.84 -40.22 19.01
C LEU A 277 -0.13 -39.59 17.79
N LEU A 278 1.20 -39.69 17.76
CA LEU A 278 1.92 -39.98 16.52
C LEU A 278 3.03 -41.02 16.84
N PRO A 279 3.10 -42.14 16.10
CA PRO A 279 4.10 -43.18 16.30
C PRO A 279 5.46 -42.81 15.69
N ARG A 280 6.50 -43.45 16.23
CA ARG A 280 7.92 -43.37 15.83
C ARG A 280 8.17 -43.92 14.43
#